data_AF-A0A928L4H3-F1
#
_entry.id   AF-A0A928L4H3-F1
#
_cell.length_a   1.000
_cell.length_b   1.000
_cell.length_c   1.000
_cell.angle_alpha   90.00
_cell.angle_beta   90.00
_cell.angle_gamma   90.00
#
_symmetry.space_group_name_H-M   'P 1'
#
loop_
_entity.id
_entity.type
_entity.pdbx_description
1 polymer ?
#
loop_
_entity_poly.entity_id
_entity_poly.type
_entity_poly.pdbx_seq_one_letter_code
_entity_poly.pdbx_strand_id
1 'polypeptide(L)'
;MNEKNNNQQQGIEKMFTQSDVNRIIGERLSRDKLKGNEELEKRESELMARELKFVAKQLLSEKGLPSELADILKLESEASVTEAVELLSKLVSGNKMESKLKVVNERKLPTGKNDDENYGQLRRAFGLI
;
A
#
# COMPACT_ATOMS: atom_id res chain seq x y z
N MET A 1 -37.13 -8.35 77.39
CA MET A 1 -37.43 -7.80 76.04
C MET A 1 -37.24 -6.29 76.17
N ASN A 2 -36.31 -5.59 75.52
CA ASN A 2 -35.72 -5.76 74.21
C ASN A 2 -34.22 -5.48 74.21
N GLU A 3 -33.49 -6.38 73.54
CA GLU A 3 -32.18 -6.13 72.97
C GLU A 3 -32.32 -5.55 71.55
N LYS A 4 -31.20 -5.01 71.03
CA LYS A 4 -30.86 -4.69 69.61
C LYS A 4 -31.25 -3.27 69.17
N ASN A 5 -30.39 -2.48 68.52
CA ASN A 5 -29.05 -2.70 67.96
C ASN A 5 -28.39 -1.32 67.75
N ASN A 6 -27.20 -1.12 68.30
CA ASN A 6 -26.34 0.03 67.99
C ASN A 6 -25.72 -0.16 66.61
N ASN A 7 -26.24 0.54 65.60
CA ASN A 7 -25.61 0.63 64.29
C ASN A 7 -24.62 1.80 64.29
N GLN A 8 -23.48 1.62 64.97
CA GLN A 8 -22.33 2.51 64.83
C GLN A 8 -21.44 1.97 63.71
N GLN A 9 -21.77 2.30 62.47
CA GLN A 9 -20.80 2.27 61.39
C GLN A 9 -19.90 3.49 61.58
N GLN A 10 -18.95 3.36 62.50
CA GLN A 10 -17.89 4.33 62.71
C GLN A 10 -17.08 4.39 61.41
N GLY A 11 -16.99 5.59 60.84
CA GLY A 11 -16.15 5.86 59.67
C GLY A 11 -14.73 5.45 59.99
N ILE A 12 -14.31 4.32 59.42
CA ILE A 12 -12.90 3.94 59.40
C ILE A 12 -12.24 4.91 58.44
N GLU A 13 -11.65 5.99 58.97
CA GLU A 13 -10.73 6.83 58.22
C GLU A 13 -9.60 5.92 57.73
N LYS A 14 -9.64 5.55 56.45
CA LYS A 14 -8.61 4.71 55.84
C LYS A 14 -7.33 5.54 55.71
N MET A 15 -6.47 5.46 56.71
CA MET A 15 -5.11 5.98 56.63
C MET A 15 -4.30 5.08 55.70
N PHE A 16 -3.57 5.66 54.75
CA PHE A 16 -2.70 4.89 53.86
C PHE A 16 -1.59 4.22 54.66
N THR A 17 -1.42 2.91 54.48
CA THR A 17 -0.27 2.19 55.04
C THR A 17 0.96 2.39 54.15
N GLN A 18 2.16 2.14 54.70
CA GLN A 18 3.39 2.18 53.88
C GLN A 18 3.34 1.17 52.72
N SER A 19 2.67 0.04 52.90
CA SER A 19 2.42 -0.94 51.83
C SER A 19 1.55 -0.35 50.73
N ASP A 20 0.49 0.39 51.08
CA ASP A 20 -0.36 1.09 50.11
C ASP A 20 0.43 2.14 49.33
N VAL A 21 1.28 2.91 50.02
CA VAL A 21 2.15 3.91 49.39
C VAL A 21 3.09 3.25 48.38
N ASN A 22 3.77 2.17 48.77
CA ASN A 22 4.69 1.46 47.88
C ASN A 22 3.96 0.90 46.65
N ARG A 23 2.76 0.34 46.83
CA ARG A 23 1.92 -0.15 45.72
C ARG A 23 1.52 0.98 44.78
N ILE A 24 1.05 2.11 45.31
CA ILE A 24 0.63 3.27 44.51
C ILE A 24 1.80 3.84 43.71
N ILE A 25 2.99 3.94 44.33
CA ILE A 25 4.20 4.41 43.65
C ILE A 25 4.60 3.43 42.53
N GLY A 26 4.58 2.13 42.80
CA GLY A 26 4.85 1.10 41.81
C GLY A 26 3.86 1.14 40.63
N GLU A 27 2.57 1.27 40.90
CA GLU A 27 1.53 1.39 39.87
C GLU A 27 1.71 2.65 39.01
N ARG A 28 2.03 3.80 39.62
CA ARG A 28 2.30 5.04 38.88
C ARG A 28 3.54 4.91 38.01
N LEU A 29 4.66 4.44 38.57
CA LEU A 29 5.90 4.23 37.82
C LEU A 29 5.71 3.28 36.64
N SER A 30 4.99 2.17 36.85
CA SER A 30 4.68 1.22 35.78
C SER A 30 3.80 1.85 34.71
N ARG A 31 2.78 2.62 35.09
CA ARG A 31 1.88 3.30 34.14
C ARG A 31 2.61 4.37 33.33
N ASP A 32 3.49 5.13 33.95
CA ASP A 32 4.26 6.17 33.26
C ASP A 32 5.26 5.55 32.28
N LYS A 33 5.88 4.41 32.63
CA LYS A 33 6.72 3.63 31.70
C LYS A 33 5.93 3.06 30.53
N LEU A 34 4.74 2.49 30.78
CA LEU A 34 3.88 1.95 29.73
C LEU A 34 3.42 3.04 28.77
N LYS A 35 2.95 4.17 29.28
CA LYS A 35 2.55 5.32 28.45
C LYS A 35 3.70 5.86 27.61
N GLY A 36 4.89 5.98 28.21
CA GLY A 36 6.09 6.39 27.48
C GLY A 36 6.43 5.44 26.33
N ASN A 37 6.36 4.12 26.58
CA ASN A 37 6.60 3.12 25.54
C ASN A 37 5.52 3.14 24.44
N GLU A 38 4.24 3.24 24.79
CA GLU A 38 3.14 3.31 23.81
C GLU A 38 3.24 4.55 22.93
N GLU A 39 3.66 5.69 23.48
CA GLU A 39 3.83 6.93 22.73
C GLU A 39 5.05 6.87 21.81
N LEU A 40 6.13 6.23 22.25
CA LEU A 40 7.31 5.96 21.42
C LEU A 40 6.98 5.01 20.26
N GLU A 41 6.28 3.90 20.52
CA GLU A 41 5.90 2.93 19.50
C GLU A 41 4.96 3.53 18.44
N LYS A 42 4.02 4.39 18.85
CA LYS A 42 3.20 5.18 17.91
C LYS A 42 4.04 6.10 17.04
N ARG A 43 4.99 6.81 17.65
CA ARG A 43 5.88 7.72 16.91
C ARG A 43 6.77 6.97 15.92
N GLU A 44 7.30 5.82 16.30
CA GLU A 44 8.11 4.96 15.44
C GLU A 44 7.30 4.43 14.27
N SER A 45 6.09 3.91 14.51
CA SER A 45 5.23 3.41 13.44
C SER A 45 4.77 4.51 12.47
N GLU A 46 4.46 5.71 12.96
CA GLU A 46 4.15 6.88 12.11
C GLU A 46 5.35 7.31 11.25
N LEU A 47 6.56 7.33 11.84
CA LEU A 47 7.78 7.64 11.11
C LEU A 47 8.09 6.60 10.04
N MET A 48 8.04 5.31 10.38
CA MET A 48 8.24 4.21 9.43
C MET A 48 7.25 4.30 8.27
N ALA A 49 5.97 4.53 8.54
CA ALA A 49 4.96 4.68 7.50
C ALA A 49 5.27 5.86 6.56
N ARG A 50 5.78 6.97 7.11
CA ARG A 50 6.15 8.15 6.32
C ARG A 50 7.41 7.93 5.48
N GLU A 51 8.44 7.32 6.05
CA GLU A 51 9.68 6.98 5.35
C GLU A 51 9.41 6.00 4.20
N LEU A 52 8.64 4.96 4.49
CA LEU A 52 8.31 3.92 3.52
C LEU A 52 7.45 4.46 2.38
N LYS A 53 6.54 5.40 2.68
CA LYS A 53 5.80 6.16 1.66
C LYS A 53 6.70 7.04 0.80
N PHE A 54 7.73 7.66 1.38
CA PHE A 54 8.70 8.45 0.63
C PHE A 54 9.51 7.57 -0.32
N VAL A 55 10.00 6.43 0.17
CA VAL A 55 10.71 5.42 -0.65
C VAL A 55 9.83 4.93 -1.79
N ALA A 56 8.56 4.63 -1.54
CA ALA A 56 7.61 4.23 -2.57
C ALA A 56 7.44 5.29 -3.66
N LYS A 57 7.31 6.57 -3.28
CA LYS A 57 7.22 7.67 -4.25
C LYS A 57 8.49 7.80 -5.07
N GLN A 58 9.66 7.65 -4.46
CA GLN A 58 10.95 7.69 -5.15
C GLN A 58 11.04 6.57 -6.19
N LEU A 59 10.77 5.32 -5.80
CA LEU A 59 10.81 4.15 -6.68
C LEU A 59 9.81 4.23 -7.83
N LEU A 60 8.58 4.69 -7.55
CA LEU A 60 7.57 4.92 -8.60
C LEU A 60 8.07 5.95 -9.63
N SER A 61 8.65 7.05 -9.14
CA SER A 61 9.18 8.11 -10.00
C SER A 61 10.33 7.62 -10.89
N GLU A 62 11.25 6.82 -10.33
CA GLU A 62 12.36 6.20 -11.07
C GLU A 62 11.88 5.25 -12.17
N LYS A 63 10.74 4.59 -11.97
CA LYS A 63 10.11 3.72 -12.98
C LYS A 63 9.21 4.48 -13.94
N GLY A 64 9.10 5.80 -13.83
CA GLY A 64 8.22 6.64 -14.66
C GLY A 64 6.73 6.45 -14.37
N LEU A 65 6.38 5.98 -13.17
CA LEU A 65 5.01 5.77 -12.71
C LEU A 65 4.52 6.97 -11.88
N PRO A 66 3.20 7.27 -11.87
CA PRO A 66 2.64 8.34 -11.05
C PRO A 66 2.89 8.14 -9.55
N SER A 67 3.37 9.18 -8.87
CA SER A 67 3.67 9.15 -7.43
C SER A 67 2.41 9.07 -6.55
N GLU A 68 1.24 9.41 -7.09
CA GLU A 68 -0.07 9.25 -6.44
C GLU A 68 -0.40 7.78 -6.15
N LEU A 69 0.21 6.83 -6.88
CA LEU A 69 0.00 5.40 -6.63
C LEU A 69 0.49 4.99 -5.23
N ALA A 70 1.46 5.71 -4.65
CA ALA A 70 1.90 5.47 -3.28
C ALA A 70 0.81 5.75 -2.23
N ASP A 71 -0.22 6.53 -2.56
CA ASP A 71 -1.35 6.80 -1.66
C ASP A 71 -2.40 5.67 -1.67
N ILE A 72 -2.40 4.83 -2.72
CA ILE A 72 -3.38 3.75 -2.93
C ILE A 72 -2.78 2.38 -2.58
N LEU A 73 -1.47 2.22 -2.75
CA LEU A 73 -0.76 0.97 -2.47
C LEU A 73 -0.71 0.71 -0.96
N LYS A 74 -0.87 -0.57 -0.58
CA LYS A 74 -0.56 -1.02 0.77
C LYS A 74 0.95 -1.13 0.89
N LEU A 75 1.54 -0.31 1.76
CA LEU A 75 2.97 -0.19 1.94
C LEU A 75 3.31 -0.65 3.37
N GLU A 76 3.52 -1.96 3.56
CA GLU A 76 3.75 -2.58 4.88
C GLU A 76 5.24 -2.91 5.12
N SER A 77 6.02 -3.04 4.04
CA SER A 77 7.46 -3.30 4.08
C SER A 77 8.14 -2.80 2.80
N GLU A 78 9.44 -2.52 2.85
CA GLU A 78 10.20 -2.13 1.65
C GLU A 78 10.10 -3.18 0.52
N ALA A 79 10.12 -4.47 0.88
CA ALA A 79 9.94 -5.56 -0.08
C ALA A 79 8.55 -5.53 -0.76
N SER A 80 7.49 -5.23 -0.01
CA SER A 80 6.15 -5.10 -0.59
C SER A 80 6.07 -3.93 -1.58
N VAL A 81 6.83 -2.85 -1.34
CA VAL A 81 6.89 -1.69 -2.23
C VAL A 81 7.55 -2.07 -3.55
N THR A 82 8.70 -2.73 -3.51
CA THR A 82 9.42 -3.12 -4.73
C THR A 82 8.61 -4.10 -5.57
N GLU A 83 8.00 -5.11 -4.95
CA GLU A 83 7.13 -6.07 -5.63
C GLU A 83 5.93 -5.38 -6.30
N ALA A 84 5.24 -4.48 -5.57
CA ALA A 84 4.10 -3.75 -6.11
C ALA A 84 4.51 -2.86 -7.30
N VAL A 85 5.62 -2.15 -7.19
CA VAL A 85 6.16 -1.29 -8.26
C VAL A 85 6.57 -2.13 -9.48
N GLU A 86 7.17 -3.30 -9.29
CA GLU A 86 7.53 -4.20 -10.37
C GLU A 86 6.30 -4.77 -11.08
N LEU A 87 5.28 -5.21 -10.34
CA LEU A 87 4.02 -5.69 -10.90
C LEU A 87 3.32 -4.59 -11.70
N LEU A 88 3.25 -3.37 -11.16
CA LEU A 88 2.71 -2.21 -11.86
C LEU A 88 3.50 -1.90 -13.13
N SER A 89 4.84 -1.90 -13.05
CA SER A 89 5.70 -1.66 -14.21
C SER A 89 5.49 -2.71 -15.30
N LYS A 90 5.35 -3.99 -14.94
CA LYS A 90 5.03 -5.09 -15.86
C LYS A 90 3.66 -4.90 -16.52
N LEU A 91 2.64 -4.48 -15.77
CA LEU A 91 1.29 -4.21 -16.29
C LEU A 91 1.28 -3.03 -17.27
N VAL A 92 1.92 -1.92 -16.90
CA VAL A 92 2.00 -0.72 -17.75
C VAL A 92 2.82 -1.00 -19.02
N SER A 93 3.92 -1.74 -18.89
CA SER A 93 4.77 -2.11 -20.03
C SER A 93 4.12 -3.18 -20.92
N GLY A 94 3.39 -4.14 -20.33
CA GLY A 94 2.62 -5.16 -21.05
C GLY A 94 1.42 -4.58 -21.81
N ASN A 95 0.88 -3.45 -21.35
CA ASN A 95 -0.17 -2.71 -22.05
C ASN A 95 0.33 -1.81 -23.19
N LYS A 96 1.65 -1.72 -23.45
CA LYS A 96 2.16 -1.39 -24.79
C LYS A 96 1.95 -2.56 -25.75
N MET A 97 0.71 -3.06 -25.82
CA MET A 97 0.25 -3.68 -27.04
C MET A 97 0.22 -2.53 -28.03
N GLU A 98 1.26 -2.44 -28.86
CA GLU A 98 1.21 -1.66 -30.09
C GLU A 98 -0.15 -1.93 -30.69
N SER A 99 -1.02 -0.93 -30.63
CA SER A 99 -2.31 -1.02 -31.25
C SER A 99 -1.95 -1.11 -32.73
N LYS A 100 -1.86 -2.31 -33.29
CA LYS A 100 -1.66 -2.56 -34.73
C LYS A 100 -2.89 -2.11 -35.52
N LEU A 101 -3.57 -1.06 -35.07
CA LEU A 101 -4.42 -0.25 -35.91
C LEU A 101 -3.51 0.35 -36.97
N LYS A 102 -3.39 -0.38 -38.07
CA LYS A 102 -2.94 0.16 -39.34
C LYS A 102 -3.73 1.45 -39.53
N VAL A 103 -3.05 2.58 -39.54
CA VAL A 103 -3.63 3.84 -39.99
C VAL A 103 -4.04 3.59 -41.45
N VAL A 104 -5.30 3.23 -41.67
CA VAL A 104 -5.89 3.16 -42.99
C VAL A 104 -6.00 4.61 -43.43
N ASN A 105 -5.03 5.05 -44.21
CA ASN A 105 -5.13 6.32 -44.91
C ASN A 105 -6.28 6.16 -45.92
N GLU A 106 -7.49 6.62 -45.57
CA GLU A 106 -8.75 6.34 -46.30
C GLU A 106 -8.80 6.88 -47.74
N ARG A 107 -7.69 7.40 -48.29
CA ARG A 107 -7.65 8.06 -49.59
C ARG A 107 -6.43 7.74 -50.45
N LYS A 108 -5.69 6.67 -50.18
CA LYS A 108 -4.68 6.17 -51.14
C LYS A 108 -5.14 4.84 -51.73
N LEU A 109 -5.28 4.80 -53.05
CA LEU A 109 -5.42 3.54 -53.78
C LEU A 109 -4.19 2.67 -53.49
N PRO A 110 -4.36 1.36 -53.29
CA PRO A 110 -3.24 0.44 -53.15
C PRO A 110 -2.41 0.49 -54.42
N THR A 111 -1.20 1.05 -54.35
CA THR A 111 -0.20 0.91 -55.41
C THR A 111 0.35 -0.50 -55.31
N GLY A 112 -0.35 -1.45 -55.93
CA GLY A 112 0.08 -2.85 -55.96
C GLY A 112 1.45 -2.96 -56.65
N LYS A 113 2.50 -3.15 -55.85
CA LYS A 113 3.69 -3.83 -56.35
C LYS A 113 3.30 -5.29 -56.39
N ASN A 114 3.18 -5.84 -57.59
CA ASN A 114 2.87 -7.25 -57.77
C ASN A 114 4.10 -8.04 -57.31
N ASP A 115 3.98 -8.81 -56.23
CA ASP A 115 4.95 -9.85 -55.91
C ASP A 115 4.76 -10.96 -56.94
N ASP A 116 5.49 -10.87 -58.05
CA ASP A 116 5.23 -11.64 -59.28
C ASP A 116 5.34 -13.16 -59.13
N GLU A 117 5.93 -13.66 -58.04
CA GLU A 117 6.10 -15.09 -57.79
C GLU A 117 4.77 -15.81 -57.52
N ASN A 118 3.81 -15.17 -56.84
CA ASN A 118 2.57 -15.87 -56.43
C ASN A 118 1.41 -15.67 -57.42
N TYR A 119 1.32 -14.50 -58.06
CA TYR A 119 0.24 -14.19 -58.99
C TYR A 119 0.46 -14.73 -60.40
N GLY A 120 1.68 -15.21 -60.72
CA GLY A 120 2.01 -15.76 -62.03
C GLY A 120 1.24 -17.02 -62.39
N GLN A 121 0.84 -17.83 -61.40
CA GLN A 121 0.06 -19.05 -61.65
C GLN A 121 -1.42 -18.73 -61.89
N LEU A 122 -1.95 -17.75 -61.15
CA LEU A 122 -3.33 -17.28 -61.29
C LEU A 122 -3.54 -16.56 -62.64
N ARG A 123 -2.61 -15.67 -63.03
CA ARG A 123 -2.65 -14.98 -64.33
C ARG A 123 -2.70 -15.96 -65.50
N ARG A 124 -1.85 -16.99 -65.46
CA ARG A 124 -1.85 -18.08 -66.46
C ARG A 124 -3.17 -18.85 -66.50
N ALA A 125 -3.76 -19.18 -65.35
CA ALA A 125 -5.03 -19.89 -65.29
C ALA A 125 -6.20 -19.10 -65.91
N PHE A 126 -6.14 -17.76 -65.84
CA PHE A 126 -7.14 -16.87 -66.43
C PHE A 126 -6.76 -16.37 -67.84
N GLY A 127 -5.71 -16.92 -68.46
CA GLY A 127 -5.28 -16.53 -69.81
C GLY A 127 -4.73 -15.10 -69.90
N LEU A 128 -4.32 -14.52 -68.78
CA LEU A 128 -3.67 -13.22 -68.72
C LEU A 128 -2.15 -13.44 -68.80
N ILE A 129 -1.53 -12.98 -69.88
CA ILE A 129 -0.08 -12.90 -70.09
C ILE A 129 0.32 -11.44 -70.10
#